data_AF-A0A2V3DLY3-F1
#
_entry.id   AF-A0A2V3DLY3-F1
#
_cell.length_a   1.000
_cell.length_b   1.000
_cell.length_c   1.000
_cell.angle_alpha   90.00
_cell.angle_beta   90.00
_cell.angle_gamma   90.00
#
_symmetry.space_group_name_H-M   'P 1'
#
loop_
_entity.id
_entity.type
_entity.pdbx_description
1 polymer ?
#
loop_
_entity_poly.entity_id
_entity_poly.type
_entity_poly.pdbx_seq_one_letter_code
_entity_poly.pdbx_strand_id
1 'polypeptide(L)'
;MNELLDSHKAPLRLGSVGEEQGRLIHYFSGEQDALLTAEIENRKTEPLDEVAHAIRMFRARGANNIDKRAALAILAGRLETQRKYLERKTSKADVDDIFHIANKYHIRHRKDQVSEDREEYLDWMFWNFFSMVRLLAALEARQNTMQTTPG
;
A
#
# COMPACT_ATOMS: atom_id res chain seq x y z
N MET A 1 -12.67 9.50 -22.13
CA MET A 1 -12.91 9.92 -20.72
C MET A 1 -11.60 10.14 -19.97
N ASN A 2 -10.70 9.16 -19.86
CA ASN A 2 -9.39 9.39 -19.23
C ASN A 2 -8.55 10.46 -19.96
N GLU A 3 -8.59 10.49 -21.30
CA GLU A 3 -7.95 11.55 -22.11
C GLU A 3 -8.46 12.96 -21.76
N LEU A 4 -9.75 13.09 -21.43
CA LEU A 4 -10.34 14.36 -21.00
C LEU A 4 -9.83 14.76 -19.62
N LEU A 5 -9.75 13.82 -18.67
CA LEU A 5 -9.23 14.08 -17.32
C LEU A 5 -7.75 14.50 -17.35
N ASP A 6 -6.94 13.81 -18.16
CA ASP A 6 -5.53 14.14 -18.38
C ASP A 6 -5.38 15.53 -19.02
N SER A 7 -6.22 15.89 -20.00
CA SER A 7 -6.18 17.23 -20.63
C SER A 7 -6.48 18.37 -19.66
N HIS A 8 -7.26 18.10 -18.61
CA HIS A 8 -7.62 19.07 -17.58
C HIS A 8 -6.67 19.01 -16.37
N LYS A 9 -5.60 18.19 -16.42
CA LYS A 9 -4.67 17.97 -15.31
C LYS A 9 -5.37 17.59 -14.01
N ALA A 10 -6.56 16.98 -14.09
CA ALA A 10 -7.25 16.47 -12.92
C ALA A 10 -6.51 15.22 -12.45
N PRO A 11 -6.14 15.06 -11.17
CA PRO A 11 -5.40 13.90 -10.67
C PRO A 11 -6.31 12.65 -10.54
N LEU A 12 -7.24 12.44 -11.48
CA LEU A 12 -8.26 11.41 -11.45
C LEU A 12 -8.27 10.59 -12.74
N ARG A 13 -8.53 9.29 -12.63
CA ARG A 13 -8.75 8.38 -13.76
C ARG A 13 -9.89 7.41 -13.46
N LEU A 14 -10.49 6.84 -14.49
CA LEU A 14 -11.39 5.70 -14.34
C LEU A 14 -10.57 4.44 -14.06
N GLY A 15 -10.90 3.75 -12.97
CA GLY A 15 -10.36 2.43 -12.66
C GLY A 15 -10.79 1.42 -13.72
N SER A 16 -9.88 0.50 -14.02
CA SER A 16 -10.00 -0.49 -15.10
C SER A 16 -10.07 -1.93 -14.61
N VAL A 17 -9.98 -2.16 -13.29
CA VAL A 17 -9.84 -3.49 -12.69
C VAL A 17 -10.77 -3.68 -11.50
N GLY A 18 -11.20 -4.93 -11.30
CA GLY A 18 -11.96 -5.38 -10.13
C GLY A 18 -13.07 -4.42 -9.66
N GLU A 19 -13.10 -4.16 -8.36
CA GLU A 19 -14.09 -3.27 -7.71
C GLU A 19 -13.97 -1.79 -8.11
N GLU A 20 -12.89 -1.40 -8.79
CA GLU A 20 -12.66 -0.02 -9.22
C GLU A 20 -13.06 0.20 -10.67
N GLN A 21 -13.46 -0.84 -11.39
CA GLN A 21 -13.91 -0.72 -12.76
C GLN A 21 -15.05 0.30 -12.87
N GLY A 22 -14.82 1.35 -13.66
CA GLY A 22 -15.80 2.43 -13.86
C GLY A 22 -15.91 3.44 -12.71
N ARG A 23 -15.09 3.32 -11.65
CA ARG A 23 -15.01 4.30 -10.55
C ARG A 23 -13.89 5.29 -10.80
N LEU A 24 -14.05 6.54 -10.34
CA LEU A 24 -12.94 7.50 -10.36
C LEU A 24 -11.99 7.22 -9.19
N ILE A 25 -10.69 7.17 -9.49
CA ILE A 25 -9.60 6.96 -8.55
C ILE A 25 -8.54 8.05 -8.72
N HIS A 26 -7.86 8.40 -7.63
CA HIS A 26 -6.63 9.21 -7.68
C HIS A 26 -5.52 8.41 -8.35
N TYR A 27 -4.74 9.06 -9.19
CA TYR A 27 -3.61 8.45 -9.89
C TYR A 27 -2.32 9.20 -9.53
N PHE A 28 -1.20 8.49 -9.44
CA PHE A 28 0.09 9.08 -9.07
C PHE A 28 0.95 9.37 -10.31
N SER A 29 1.34 8.31 -11.00
CA SER A 29 2.04 8.32 -12.29
C SER A 29 1.77 7.01 -13.02
N GLY A 30 1.91 7.00 -14.35
CA GLY A 30 1.53 5.82 -15.15
C GLY A 30 2.16 4.50 -14.70
N GLU A 31 3.45 4.52 -14.32
CA GLU A 31 4.15 3.32 -13.85
C GLU A 31 3.71 2.88 -12.45
N GLN A 32 3.54 3.85 -11.55
CA GLN A 32 3.04 3.62 -10.19
C GLN A 32 1.62 3.05 -10.21
N ASP A 33 0.74 3.59 -11.05
CA ASP A 33 -0.64 3.13 -11.17
C ASP A 33 -0.71 1.72 -11.79
N ALA A 34 0.13 1.43 -12.79
CA ALA A 34 0.27 0.10 -13.36
C ALA A 34 0.72 -0.90 -12.29
N LEU A 35 1.65 -0.51 -11.43
CA LEU A 35 2.15 -1.32 -10.33
C LEU A 35 1.06 -1.65 -9.29
N LEU A 36 0.29 -0.65 -8.86
CA LEU A 36 -0.83 -0.84 -7.93
C LEU A 36 -1.93 -1.73 -8.53
N THR A 37 -2.22 -1.51 -9.81
CA THR A 37 -3.22 -2.29 -10.57
C THR A 37 -2.81 -3.76 -10.68
N ALA A 38 -1.54 -4.01 -11.02
CA ALA A 38 -0.99 -5.36 -11.07
C ALA A 38 -1.05 -6.05 -9.69
N GLU A 39 -0.75 -5.32 -8.62
CA GLU A 39 -0.81 -5.87 -7.26
C GLU A 39 -2.25 -6.27 -6.87
N ILE A 40 -3.25 -5.44 -7.18
CA ILE A 40 -4.66 -5.77 -6.92
C ILE A 40 -5.08 -7.01 -7.72
N GLU A 41 -4.72 -7.07 -9.01
CA GLU A 41 -5.06 -8.22 -9.86
C GLU A 41 -4.37 -9.51 -9.40
N ASN A 42 -3.13 -9.45 -8.93
CA ASN A 42 -2.42 -10.61 -8.39
C ASN A 42 -3.08 -11.17 -7.11
N ARG A 43 -3.81 -10.32 -6.39
CA ARG A 43 -4.47 -10.65 -5.11
C ARG A 43 -5.96 -10.93 -5.25
N LYS A 44 -6.50 -10.94 -6.47
CA LYS A 44 -7.94 -11.09 -6.73
C LYS A 44 -8.55 -12.41 -6.26
N THR A 45 -7.73 -13.43 -6.06
CA THR A 45 -8.16 -14.75 -5.58
C THR A 45 -8.60 -14.74 -4.12
N GLU A 46 -8.24 -13.69 -3.37
CA GLU A 46 -8.64 -13.47 -1.99
C GLU A 46 -9.54 -12.23 -1.89
N PRO A 47 -10.88 -12.39 -1.89
CA PRO A 47 -11.82 -11.27 -1.86
C PRO A 47 -11.65 -10.33 -0.65
N LEU A 48 -11.04 -10.83 0.42
CA LEU A 48 -10.76 -10.12 1.66
C LEU A 48 -9.27 -9.78 1.83
N ASP A 49 -8.47 -9.75 0.76
CA ASP A 49 -7.06 -9.37 0.84
C ASP A 49 -6.93 -7.92 1.34
N GLU A 50 -6.36 -7.79 2.54
CA GLU A 50 -6.17 -6.53 3.26
C GLU A 50 -5.30 -5.54 2.49
N VAL A 51 -4.30 -6.02 1.73
CA VAL A 51 -3.40 -5.17 0.96
C VAL A 51 -4.14 -4.57 -0.24
N ALA A 52 -4.87 -5.40 -0.98
CA ALA A 52 -5.69 -4.95 -2.10
C ALA A 52 -6.76 -3.96 -1.62
N HIS A 53 -7.40 -4.24 -0.48
CA HIS A 53 -8.36 -3.32 0.14
C HIS A 53 -7.71 -1.98 0.53
N ALA A 54 -6.54 -2.00 1.17
CA ALA A 54 -5.82 -0.79 1.55
C ALA A 54 -5.43 0.08 0.35
N ILE A 55 -4.98 -0.52 -0.76
CA ILE A 55 -4.66 0.20 -2.00
C ILE A 55 -5.92 0.90 -2.54
N ARG A 56 -7.03 0.15 -2.67
CA ARG A 56 -8.32 0.71 -3.15
C ARG A 56 -8.79 1.86 -2.29
N MET A 57 -8.72 1.70 -0.97
CA MET A 57 -9.11 2.74 -0.01
C MET A 57 -8.24 3.98 -0.10
N PHE A 58 -6.91 3.82 -0.25
CA PHE A 58 -5.99 4.96 -0.36
C PHE A 58 -6.21 5.77 -1.64
N ARG A 59 -6.50 5.10 -2.77
CA ARG A 59 -6.66 5.74 -4.08
C ARG A 59 -8.10 6.09 -4.45
N ALA A 60 -9.08 5.81 -3.60
CA ALA A 60 -10.47 6.18 -3.86
C ALA A 60 -10.59 7.70 -4.01
N ARG A 61 -11.32 8.19 -5.03
CA ARG A 61 -11.50 9.64 -5.27
C ARG A 61 -11.94 10.43 -4.03
N GLY A 62 -12.80 9.84 -3.21
CA GLY A 62 -13.33 10.45 -2.00
C GLY A 62 -12.49 10.25 -0.73
N ALA A 63 -11.33 9.59 -0.83
CA ALA A 63 -10.50 9.29 0.32
C ALA A 63 -10.01 10.59 0.98
N ASN A 64 -10.39 10.78 2.23
CA ASN A 64 -9.84 11.84 3.07
C ASN A 64 -8.62 11.34 3.87
N ASN A 65 -8.02 12.19 4.68
CA ASN A 65 -6.82 11.83 5.44
C ASN A 65 -7.05 10.73 6.47
N ILE A 66 -8.27 10.59 7.00
CA ILE A 66 -8.65 9.49 7.88
C ILE A 66 -8.63 8.17 7.09
N ASP A 67 -9.22 8.15 5.89
CA ASP A 67 -9.23 6.96 5.02
C ASP A 67 -7.82 6.56 4.60
N LYS A 68 -6.99 7.54 4.20
CA LYS A 68 -5.58 7.31 3.84
C LYS A 68 -4.80 6.77 5.04
N ARG A 69 -4.95 7.34 6.23
CA ARG A 69 -4.30 6.84 7.46
C ARG A 69 -4.77 5.42 7.81
N ALA A 70 -6.05 5.12 7.64
CA ALA A 70 -6.57 3.77 7.83
C ALA A 70 -5.93 2.77 6.85
N ALA A 71 -5.73 3.16 5.58
CA ALA A 71 -5.07 2.31 4.59
C ALA A 71 -3.61 2.04 4.96
N LEU A 72 -2.90 3.08 5.41
CA LEU A 72 -1.54 2.94 5.92
C LEU A 72 -1.48 2.02 7.15
N ALA A 73 -2.48 2.08 8.04
CA ALA A 73 -2.56 1.23 9.22
C ALA A 73 -2.75 -0.24 8.84
N ILE A 74 -3.56 -0.53 7.82
CA ILE A 74 -3.73 -1.88 7.28
C ILE A 74 -2.40 -2.40 6.70
N LEU A 75 -1.73 -1.61 5.87
CA LEU A 75 -0.42 -1.99 5.31
C LEU A 75 0.63 -2.23 6.41
N ALA A 76 0.70 -1.34 7.41
CA ALA A 76 1.61 -1.50 8.55
C ALA A 76 1.27 -2.72 9.41
N GLY A 77 -0.03 -3.01 9.59
CA GLY A 77 -0.51 -4.22 10.26
C GLY A 77 -0.04 -5.49 9.55
N ARG A 78 -0.19 -5.55 8.22
CA ARG A 78 0.34 -6.67 7.41
C ARG A 78 1.83 -6.87 7.63
N LEU A 79 2.62 -5.79 7.61
CA LEU A 79 4.07 -5.85 7.87
C LEU A 79 4.38 -6.35 9.29
N GLU A 80 3.61 -5.94 10.30
CA GLU A 80 3.82 -6.39 11.68
C GLU A 80 3.66 -7.91 11.81
N THR A 81 2.64 -8.49 11.17
CA THR A 81 2.41 -9.94 11.25
C THR A 81 3.63 -10.75 10.76
N GLN A 82 4.43 -10.16 9.87
CA GLN A 82 5.62 -10.77 9.29
C GLN A 82 6.93 -10.15 9.81
N ARG A 83 6.89 -9.32 10.86
CA ARG A 83 8.07 -8.59 11.37
C ARG A 83 9.27 -9.49 11.65
N LYS A 84 9.06 -10.58 12.40
CA LYS A 84 10.13 -11.54 12.72
C LYS A 84 10.72 -12.18 11.47
N TYR A 85 9.92 -12.38 10.42
CA TYR A 85 10.40 -12.93 9.16
C TYR A 85 11.25 -11.91 8.41
N LEU A 86 10.79 -10.65 8.35
CA LEU A 86 11.56 -9.54 7.76
C LEU A 86 12.91 -9.36 8.46
N GLU A 87 12.94 -9.33 9.79
CA GLU A 87 14.19 -9.18 10.57
C GLU A 87 15.21 -10.30 10.30
N ARG A 88 14.78 -11.47 9.81
CA ARG A 88 15.70 -12.55 9.40
C ARG A 88 16.19 -12.43 7.96
N LYS A 89 15.49 -11.69 7.11
CA LYS A 89 15.74 -11.61 5.66
C LYS A 89 16.29 -10.24 5.23
N THR A 90 16.14 -9.22 6.07
CA THR A 90 16.65 -7.86 5.87
C THR A 90 17.33 -7.35 7.14
N SER A 91 17.90 -6.15 7.09
CA SER A 91 18.46 -5.45 8.26
C SER A 91 17.36 -5.17 9.28
N LYS A 92 17.61 -5.55 10.53
CA LYS A 92 16.74 -5.19 11.66
C LYS A 92 16.54 -3.67 11.77
N ALA A 93 17.59 -2.88 11.48
CA ALA A 93 17.52 -1.43 11.54
C ALA A 93 16.49 -0.88 10.53
N ASP A 94 16.49 -1.39 9.29
CA ASP A 94 15.56 -0.95 8.25
C ASP A 94 14.12 -1.28 8.63
N VAL A 95 13.90 -2.47 9.22
CA VAL A 95 12.57 -2.88 9.71
C VAL A 95 12.10 -1.98 10.85
N ASP A 96 12.99 -1.68 11.80
CA ASP A 96 12.69 -0.82 12.93
C ASP A 96 12.38 0.62 12.47
N ASP A 97 13.08 1.16 11.46
CA ASP A 97 12.83 2.49 10.89
C ASP A 97 11.44 2.62 10.28
N ILE A 98 10.98 1.60 9.56
CA ILE A 98 9.64 1.59 8.96
C ILE A 98 8.55 1.57 10.04
N PHE A 99 8.73 0.78 11.09
CA PHE A 99 7.78 0.78 12.20
C PHE A 99 7.88 2.06 13.04
N HIS A 100 9.05 2.68 13.13
CA HIS A 100 9.22 3.99 13.74
C HIS A 100 8.43 5.06 12.99
N ILE A 101 8.44 5.05 11.64
CA ILE A 101 7.60 5.92 10.81
C ILE A 101 6.11 5.68 11.11
N ALA A 102 5.66 4.42 11.14
CA ALA A 102 4.26 4.11 11.43
C ALA A 102 3.81 4.60 12.83
N ASN A 103 4.69 4.52 13.82
CA ASN A 103 4.41 5.00 15.18
C ASN A 103 4.43 6.52 15.28
N LYS A 104 5.43 7.18 14.70
CA LYS A 104 5.63 8.64 14.77
C LYS A 104 4.48 9.42 14.13
N TYR A 105 3.88 8.87 13.08
CA TYR A 105 2.75 9.50 12.40
C TYR A 105 1.39 8.99 12.89
N HIS A 106 1.35 8.35 14.07
CA HIS A 106 0.12 7.87 14.71
C HIS A 106 -0.73 6.94 13.83
N ILE A 107 -0.08 6.23 12.92
CA ILE A 107 -0.75 5.29 12.01
C ILE A 107 -1.19 4.04 12.78
N ARG A 108 -0.46 3.66 13.84
CA ARG A 108 -0.75 2.48 14.67
C ARG A 108 -1.47 2.76 15.99
N HIS A 109 -1.31 3.96 16.54
CA HIS A 109 -1.99 4.40 17.76
C HIS A 109 -2.23 5.90 17.71
N ARG A 110 -3.50 6.34 17.68
CA ARG A 110 -3.86 7.72 17.98
C ARG A 110 -3.61 7.97 19.46
N LYS A 111 -2.60 8.77 19.79
CA LYS A 111 -2.56 9.49 21.07
C LYS A 111 -3.00 10.92 20.78
N ASP A 112 -3.69 11.54 21.73
CA ASP A 112 -4.34 12.86 21.63
C ASP A 112 -3.39 14.06 21.46
N GLN A 113 -2.13 13.83 21.09
CA GLN A 113 -1.22 14.90 20.72
C GLN A 113 -1.29 15.08 19.22
N VAL A 114 -1.80 16.25 18.84
CA VAL A 114 -1.77 16.82 17.50
C VAL A 114 -0.32 16.83 17.03
N SER A 115 0.16 15.72 16.46
CA SER A 115 1.26 15.79 15.52
C SER A 115 0.74 16.66 14.41
N GLU A 116 1.43 17.76 14.12
CA GLU A 116 1.29 18.56 12.91
C GLU A 116 0.76 17.64 11.79
N ASP A 117 -0.50 17.82 11.39
CA ASP A 117 -1.18 16.93 10.45
C ASP A 117 -0.51 17.12 9.09
N ARG A 118 0.60 16.42 8.89
CA ARG A 118 1.42 16.56 7.69
C ARG A 118 0.91 15.59 6.63
N GLU A 119 -0.28 15.93 6.14
CA GLU A 119 -1.01 15.21 5.09
C GLU A 119 -0.14 14.96 3.86
N GLU A 120 0.78 15.88 3.58
CA GLU A 120 1.75 15.80 2.47
C GLU A 120 2.67 14.57 2.54
N TYR A 121 2.84 13.94 3.71
CA TYR A 121 3.66 12.75 3.84
C TYR A 121 2.89 11.44 3.64
N LEU A 122 1.56 11.46 3.57
CA LEU A 122 0.75 10.24 3.47
C LEU A 122 1.06 9.46 2.19
N ASP A 123 1.25 10.16 1.08
CA ASP A 123 1.59 9.54 -0.21
C ASP A 123 3.01 8.94 -0.17
N TRP A 124 3.98 9.64 0.43
CA TRP A 124 5.32 9.11 0.65
C TRP A 124 5.31 7.86 1.55
N MET A 125 4.54 7.86 2.64
CA MET A 125 4.39 6.70 3.52
C MET A 125 3.76 5.52 2.81
N PHE A 126 2.73 5.78 2.01
CA PHE A 126 2.06 4.76 1.23
C PHE A 126 3.06 4.02 0.36
N TRP A 127 3.90 4.74 -0.38
CA TRP A 127 4.93 4.13 -1.22
C TRP A 127 6.00 3.36 -0.42
N ASN A 128 6.38 3.82 0.77
CA ASN A 128 7.31 3.09 1.63
C ASN A 128 6.71 1.77 2.14
N PHE A 129 5.49 1.82 2.69
CA PHE A 129 4.83 0.62 3.22
C PHE A 129 4.46 -0.36 2.12
N PHE A 130 3.94 0.14 1.00
CA PHE A 130 3.62 -0.68 -0.17
C PHE A 130 4.85 -1.40 -0.72
N SER A 131 5.98 -0.69 -0.84
CA SER A 131 7.24 -1.29 -1.31
C SER A 131 7.73 -2.41 -0.39
N MET A 132 7.58 -2.24 0.92
CA MET A 132 7.93 -3.29 1.89
C MET A 132 6.99 -4.49 1.85
N VAL A 133 5.69 -4.27 1.66
CA VAL A 133 4.72 -5.36 1.48
C VAL A 133 5.05 -6.16 0.22
N ARG A 134 5.43 -5.49 -0.87
CA ARG A 134 5.87 -6.16 -2.10
C ARG A 134 7.18 -6.91 -1.93
N LEU A 135 8.15 -6.34 -1.21
CA LEU A 135 9.40 -7.02 -0.88
C LEU A 135 9.12 -8.30 -0.09
N LEU A 136 8.26 -8.22 0.93
CA LEU A 136 7.83 -9.35 1.73
C LEU A 136 7.22 -10.47 0.85
N ALA A 137 6.26 -10.13 -0.01
CA ALA A 137 5.63 -11.08 -0.92
C ALA A 137 6.66 -11.74 -1.88
N ALA A 138 7.61 -10.97 -2.41
CA ALA A 138 8.68 -11.49 -3.26
C ALA A 138 9.62 -12.44 -2.49
N LEU A 139 9.92 -12.14 -1.23
CA LEU A 139 10.73 -13.02 -0.37
C LEU A 139 10.00 -14.33 -0.05
N GLU A 140 8.69 -14.28 0.22
CA GLU A 140 7.85 -15.47 0.44
C GLU A 140 7.79 -16.36 -0.81
N ALA A 141 7.54 -15.77 -1.99
CA ALA A 141 7.51 -16.51 -3.26
C ALA A 141 8.85 -17.21 -3.56
N ARG A 142 9.98 -16.55 -3.26
CA ARG A 142 11.33 -17.14 -3.40
C ARG A 142 11.56 -18.32 -2.45
N GLN A 143 10.99 -18.31 -1.25
CA GLN A 143 11.10 -19.46 -0.33
C GLN A 143 10.25 -20.64 -0.82
N ASN A 144 9.03 -20.38 -1.27
CA ASN A 144 8.11 -21.43 -1.73
C ASN A 144 8.64 -22.16 -2.97
N THR A 145 9.29 -21.44 -3.89
CA THR A 145 9.95 -22.02 -5.07
C THR A 145 11.17 -22.88 -4.70
N MET A 146 11.96 -22.48 -3.71
CA MET A 146 13.09 -23.29 -3.20
C MET A 146 12.64 -24.57 -2.48
N GLN A 147 11.45 -24.57 -1.86
CA GLN A 147 10.91 -25.74 -1.14
C GLN A 147 10.21 -26.76 -2.05
N THR A 148 9.84 -26.38 -3.28
CA THR A 148 9.06 -27.22 -4.21
C THR A 148 9.88 -27.90 -5.30
N THR A 149 11.21 -27.76 -5.30
CA THR A 149 12.09 -28.51 -6.21
C THR A 149 12.44 -29.85 -5.57
N PRO A 150 11.93 -31.01 -6.06
CA PRO A 150 12.40 -32.31 -5.60
C PRO A 150 13.80 -32.55 -6.17
N GLY A 151 14.71 -33.02 -5.31
CA GLY A 151 16.01 -33.54 -5.72
C GLY A 151 15.91 -34.83 -6.53
#